data_AF-A0A7W1FC83-F1
#
_entry.id   AF-A0A7W1FC83-F1
#
_cell.length_a   1.000
_cell.length_b   1.000
_cell.length_c   1.000
_cell.angle_alpha   90.00
_cell.angle_beta   90.00
_cell.angle_gamma   90.00
#
_symmetry.space_group_name_H-M   'P 1'
#
loop_
_entity.id
_entity.type
_entity.pdbx_description
1 polymer ?
#
loop_
_entity_poly.entity_id
_entity_poly.type
_entity_poly.pdbx_seq_one_letter_code
_entity_poly.pdbx_strand_id
1 'polypeptide(L)'
;MIGISEKQNTTINKLTDYDFNLGIAGYKYSDLFDAVKLCEIAEKFYGEVKKENPILHDALTKYIANRGAGYERRVESKILTDSAPYLSEFIAGMFDINCEREDLQRAIGEQDPIWKYKFFVQRRAIKRFTAENLVNFNEAELTLALEEFKCAAFDQTLIYDEESAIAFITQKLTQAEEALTKNLEITPEIQETLNKIKAAYDQLKDKTFGKVFSHFVLESEET
;
A
#
# COMPACT_ATOMS: atom_id res chain seq x y z
N MET A 1 -27.05 0.45 -58.79
CA MET A 1 -25.86 -0.16 -58.14
C MET A 1 -25.15 0.89 -57.27
N ILE A 2 -25.70 1.26 -56.10
CA ILE A 2 -25.01 2.17 -55.15
C ILE A 2 -25.12 1.67 -53.67
N GLY A 3 -25.87 0.59 -53.40
CA GLY A 3 -26.24 0.22 -52.02
C GLY A 3 -25.26 -0.63 -51.20
N ILE A 4 -24.06 -0.96 -51.70
CA ILE A 4 -23.09 -1.81 -50.97
C ILE A 4 -21.92 -0.99 -50.39
N SER A 5 -21.60 0.18 -50.97
CA SER A 5 -20.45 0.98 -50.57
C SER A 5 -20.67 1.77 -49.27
N GLU A 6 -21.89 2.27 -49.02
CA GLU A 6 -22.20 3.08 -47.82
C GLU A 6 -22.25 2.26 -46.51
N LYS A 7 -22.70 1.00 -46.56
CA LYS A 7 -22.77 0.14 -45.37
C LYS A 7 -21.38 -0.32 -44.89
N GLN A 8 -20.43 -0.51 -45.80
CA GLN A 8 -19.04 -0.83 -45.45
C GLN A 8 -18.34 0.39 -44.82
N ASN A 9 -18.53 1.60 -45.37
CA ASN A 9 -17.96 2.83 -44.80
C ASN A 9 -18.53 3.17 -43.41
N THR A 10 -19.82 2.93 -43.17
CA THR A 10 -20.44 3.21 -41.85
C THR A 10 -19.97 2.23 -40.77
N THR A 11 -19.59 1.01 -41.14
CA THR A 11 -19.10 -0.01 -40.19
C THR A 11 -17.63 0.24 -39.84
N ILE A 12 -16.81 0.64 -40.81
CA ILE A 12 -15.39 1.00 -40.58
C ILE A 12 -15.30 2.23 -39.66
N ASN A 13 -16.15 3.24 -39.86
CA ASN A 13 -16.18 4.45 -39.01
C ASN A 13 -16.60 4.21 -37.55
N LYS A 14 -17.27 3.09 -37.23
CA LYS A 14 -17.63 2.73 -35.84
C LYS A 14 -16.53 1.94 -35.11
N LEU A 15 -15.63 1.27 -35.84
CA LEU A 15 -14.47 0.59 -35.25
C LEU A 15 -13.30 1.55 -34.98
N THR A 16 -13.20 2.66 -35.72
CA THR A 16 -12.16 3.67 -35.53
C THR A 16 -12.40 4.60 -34.34
N ASP A 17 -13.58 4.57 -33.72
CA ASP A 17 -13.92 5.45 -32.58
C ASP A 17 -13.22 5.03 -31.27
N TYR A 18 -12.68 3.81 -31.23
CA TYR A 18 -11.94 3.27 -30.07
C TYR A 18 -10.42 3.18 -30.32
N ASP A 19 -9.93 3.65 -31.47
CA ASP A 19 -8.51 3.63 -31.82
C ASP A 19 -7.85 4.97 -31.51
N PHE A 20 -7.39 5.13 -30.26
CA PHE A 20 -6.73 6.33 -29.77
C PHE A 20 -5.20 6.20 -29.83
N ASN A 21 -4.50 7.34 -29.82
CA ASN A 21 -3.05 7.36 -29.75
C ASN A 21 -2.59 6.95 -28.35
N LEU A 22 -1.57 6.10 -28.29
CA LEU A 22 -0.88 5.80 -27.04
C LEU A 22 0.04 6.98 -26.68
N GLY A 23 0.42 7.10 -25.40
CA GLY A 23 1.42 8.06 -24.93
C GLY A 23 2.83 7.82 -25.49
N ILE A 24 3.02 6.73 -26.24
CA ILE A 24 4.23 6.45 -27.02
C ILE A 24 4.05 7.00 -28.43
N ALA A 25 4.90 7.96 -28.81
CA ALA A 25 4.84 8.61 -30.12
C ALA A 25 4.83 7.60 -31.29
N GLY A 26 3.81 7.71 -32.14
CA GLY A 26 3.66 6.90 -33.35
C GLY A 26 2.94 5.57 -33.16
N TYR A 27 2.40 5.28 -31.98
CA TYR A 27 1.61 4.08 -31.71
C TYR A 27 0.16 4.41 -31.37
N LYS A 28 -0.73 3.49 -31.73
CA LYS A 28 -2.17 3.52 -31.45
C LYS A 28 -2.63 2.28 -30.72
N TYR A 29 -3.83 2.33 -30.19
CA TYR A 29 -4.43 1.19 -29.49
C TYR A 29 -4.50 -0.07 -30.39
N SER A 30 -4.82 0.09 -31.68
CA SER A 30 -4.82 -1.01 -32.65
C SER A 30 -3.48 -1.72 -32.83
N ASP A 31 -2.36 -1.02 -32.61
CA ASP A 31 -1.01 -1.59 -32.71
C ASP A 31 -0.72 -2.65 -31.63
N LEU A 32 -1.48 -2.67 -30.53
CA LEU A 32 -1.36 -3.69 -29.48
C LEU A 32 -1.80 -5.09 -29.95
N PHE A 33 -2.57 -5.16 -31.04
CA PHE A 33 -3.04 -6.42 -31.63
C PHE A 33 -2.15 -6.90 -32.80
N ASP A 34 -1.17 -6.11 -33.21
CA ASP A 34 -0.17 -6.48 -34.21
C ASP A 34 1.09 -7.01 -33.51
N ALA A 35 1.48 -8.26 -33.82
CA ALA A 35 2.63 -8.90 -33.17
C ALA A 35 3.97 -8.19 -33.45
N VAL A 36 4.15 -7.58 -34.62
CA VAL A 36 5.36 -6.82 -34.98
C VAL A 36 5.40 -5.53 -34.17
N LYS A 37 4.29 -4.81 -34.11
CA LYS A 37 4.20 -3.57 -33.34
C LYS A 37 4.34 -3.80 -31.84
N LEU A 38 3.74 -4.85 -31.32
CA LEU A 38 3.89 -5.24 -29.92
C LEU A 38 5.35 -5.59 -29.59
N CYS A 39 6.09 -6.20 -30.52
CA CYS A 39 7.52 -6.44 -30.36
C CYS A 39 8.31 -5.12 -30.28
N GLU A 40 8.03 -4.14 -31.15
CA GLU A 40 8.66 -2.81 -31.09
C GLU A 40 8.37 -2.09 -29.76
N ILE A 41 7.14 -2.21 -29.24
CA ILE A 41 6.75 -1.65 -27.94
C ILE A 41 7.51 -2.34 -26.80
N ALA A 42 7.62 -3.67 -26.84
CA ALA A 42 8.38 -4.42 -25.84
C ALA A 42 9.88 -4.04 -25.84
N GLU A 43 10.47 -3.84 -27.02
CA GLU A 43 11.86 -3.37 -27.14
C GLU A 43 12.06 -1.98 -26.51
N LYS A 44 11.09 -1.07 -26.65
CA LYS A 44 11.14 0.24 -25.98
C LYS A 44 11.13 0.08 -24.45
N PHE A 45 10.25 -0.78 -23.92
CA PHE A 45 10.23 -1.10 -22.50
C PHE A 45 11.56 -1.65 -22.01
N TYR A 46 12.15 -2.65 -22.68
CA TYR A 46 13.46 -3.18 -22.28
C TYR A 46 14.55 -2.09 -22.36
N GLY A 47 14.48 -1.21 -23.35
CA GLY A 47 15.35 -0.05 -23.46
C GLY A 47 15.27 0.91 -22.27
N GLU A 48 14.09 1.11 -21.69
CA GLU A 48 13.88 1.91 -20.48
C GLU A 48 14.41 1.21 -19.24
N VAL A 49 14.08 -0.07 -19.04
CA VAL A 49 14.62 -0.87 -17.91
C VAL A 49 16.14 -0.89 -17.95
N LYS A 50 16.76 -0.95 -19.14
CA LYS A 50 18.22 -0.90 -19.28
C LYS A 50 18.83 0.43 -18.81
N LYS A 51 18.13 1.55 -19.01
CA LYS A 51 18.61 2.88 -18.60
C LYS A 51 18.57 3.02 -17.08
N GLU A 52 17.47 2.62 -16.46
CA GLU A 52 17.26 2.75 -15.02
C GLU A 52 17.99 1.66 -14.22
N ASN A 53 17.97 0.42 -14.70
CA ASN A 53 18.57 -0.72 -14.00
C ASN A 53 19.17 -1.76 -14.98
N PRO A 54 20.45 -1.57 -15.38
CA PRO A 54 21.13 -2.48 -16.30
C PRO A 54 21.23 -3.93 -15.82
N ILE A 55 21.31 -4.14 -14.49
CA ILE A 55 21.44 -5.48 -13.89
C ILE A 55 20.13 -6.23 -14.03
N LEU A 56 19.00 -5.58 -13.71
CA LEU A 56 17.67 -6.15 -13.85
C LEU A 56 17.34 -6.42 -15.32
N HIS A 57 17.70 -5.50 -16.22
CA HIS A 57 17.56 -5.71 -17.66
C HIS A 57 18.24 -7.01 -18.11
N ASP A 58 19.51 -7.21 -17.77
CA ASP A 58 20.25 -8.41 -18.19
C ASP A 58 19.64 -9.70 -17.63
N ALA A 59 19.18 -9.68 -16.37
CA ALA A 59 18.46 -10.79 -15.76
C ALA A 59 17.11 -11.08 -16.47
N LEU A 60 16.33 -10.03 -16.75
CA LEU A 60 15.04 -10.13 -17.43
C LEU A 60 15.18 -10.63 -18.87
N THR A 61 16.14 -10.10 -19.63
CA THR A 61 16.41 -10.54 -21.01
C THR A 61 16.82 -12.02 -21.05
N LYS A 62 17.70 -12.45 -20.14
CA LYS A 62 18.08 -13.87 -20.02
C LYS A 62 16.91 -14.76 -19.63
N TYR A 63 16.04 -14.29 -18.73
CA TYR A 63 14.83 -14.99 -18.34
C TYR A 63 13.88 -15.19 -19.54
N ILE A 64 13.63 -14.13 -20.32
CA ILE A 64 12.76 -14.16 -21.51
C ILE A 64 13.35 -15.04 -22.61
N ALA A 65 14.65 -14.91 -22.90
CA ALA A 65 15.34 -15.70 -23.93
C ALA A 65 15.25 -17.20 -23.65
N ASN A 66 15.37 -17.59 -22.37
CA ASN A 66 15.23 -18.97 -21.92
C ASN A 66 13.77 -19.40 -21.71
N ARG A 67 12.79 -18.52 -21.92
CA ARG A 67 11.36 -18.74 -21.64
C ARG A 67 11.12 -19.27 -20.21
N GLY A 68 11.88 -18.75 -19.25
CA GLY A 68 11.84 -19.19 -17.85
C GLY A 68 12.47 -20.56 -17.56
N ALA A 69 13.02 -21.26 -18.56
CA ALA A 69 13.69 -22.54 -18.34
C ALA A 69 15.01 -22.38 -17.56
N GLY A 70 15.25 -23.29 -16.61
CA GLY A 70 16.50 -23.34 -15.85
C GLY A 70 16.60 -22.38 -14.66
N TYR A 71 15.52 -21.66 -14.33
CA TYR A 71 15.47 -20.81 -13.14
C TYR A 71 14.84 -21.54 -11.95
N GLU A 72 15.40 -21.34 -10.77
CA GLU A 72 14.72 -21.70 -9.53
C GLU A 72 13.50 -20.80 -9.34
N ARG A 73 12.39 -21.36 -8.85
CA ARG A 73 11.11 -20.64 -8.65
C ARG A 73 11.24 -19.33 -7.88
N ARG A 74 12.13 -19.27 -6.88
CA ARG A 74 12.38 -18.04 -6.10
C ARG A 74 13.05 -16.95 -6.94
N VAL A 75 14.01 -17.34 -7.78
CA VAL A 75 14.75 -16.42 -8.64
C VAL A 75 13.85 -15.88 -9.74
N GLU A 76 13.05 -16.75 -10.38
CA GLU A 76 12.02 -16.33 -11.34
C GLU A 76 11.05 -15.32 -10.72
N SER A 77 10.46 -15.66 -9.55
CA SER A 77 9.53 -14.77 -8.87
C SER A 77 10.17 -13.43 -8.54
N LYS A 78 11.45 -13.42 -8.14
CA LYS A 78 12.18 -12.20 -7.83
C LYS A 78 12.40 -11.34 -9.07
N ILE A 79 12.81 -11.92 -10.20
CA ILE A 79 12.99 -11.19 -11.47
C ILE A 79 11.68 -10.52 -11.89
N LEU A 80 10.56 -11.26 -11.84
CA LEU A 80 9.25 -10.72 -12.20
C LEU A 80 8.78 -9.62 -11.24
N THR A 81 8.97 -9.82 -9.93
CA THR A 81 8.56 -8.83 -8.92
C THR A 81 9.41 -7.56 -8.99
N ASP A 82 10.73 -7.70 -9.20
CA ASP A 82 11.64 -6.57 -9.35
C ASP A 82 11.38 -5.79 -10.66
N SER A 83 10.85 -6.45 -11.69
CA SER A 83 10.48 -5.83 -12.98
C SER A 83 9.11 -5.13 -12.96
N ALA A 84 8.23 -5.52 -12.04
CA ALA A 84 6.86 -5.04 -11.99
C ALA A 84 6.71 -3.51 -11.85
N PRO A 85 7.52 -2.79 -11.03
CA PRO A 85 7.42 -1.33 -10.93
C PRO A 85 7.69 -0.63 -12.27
N TYR A 86 8.75 -1.04 -12.98
CA TYR A 86 9.10 -0.47 -14.29
C TYR A 86 8.02 -0.75 -15.33
N LEU A 87 7.45 -1.96 -15.33
CA LEU A 87 6.34 -2.29 -16.23
C LEU A 87 5.09 -1.47 -15.92
N SER A 88 4.78 -1.27 -14.63
CA SER A 88 3.64 -0.45 -14.21
C SER A 88 3.80 1.01 -14.64
N GLU A 89 5.00 1.56 -14.54
CA GLU A 89 5.31 2.92 -14.98
C GLU A 89 5.24 3.04 -16.51
N PHE A 90 5.81 2.08 -17.24
CA PHE A 90 5.74 2.04 -18.70
C PHE A 90 4.30 1.97 -19.21
N ILE A 91 3.47 1.10 -18.63
CA ILE A 91 2.05 0.98 -19.00
C ILE A 91 1.31 2.28 -18.70
N ALA A 92 1.61 2.93 -17.57
CA ALA A 92 0.98 4.20 -17.24
C ALA A 92 1.37 5.32 -18.21
N GLY A 93 2.63 5.39 -18.63
CA GLY A 93 3.08 6.27 -19.70
C GLY A 93 2.44 5.94 -21.05
N MET A 94 2.27 4.65 -21.37
CA MET A 94 1.67 4.19 -22.62
C MET A 94 0.20 4.58 -22.76
N PHE A 95 -0.56 4.57 -21.66
CA PHE A 95 -1.98 4.95 -21.67
C PHE A 95 -2.24 6.39 -21.19
N ASP A 96 -1.19 7.14 -20.85
CA ASP A 96 -1.28 8.50 -20.28
C ASP A 96 -2.12 8.55 -18.99
N ILE A 97 -1.96 7.54 -18.13
CA ILE A 97 -2.68 7.38 -16.85
C ILE A 97 -1.75 7.54 -15.63
N ASN A 98 -0.71 8.35 -15.78
CA ASN A 98 0.30 8.55 -14.73
C ASN A 98 -0.32 9.16 -13.47
N CYS A 99 -1.21 10.13 -13.63
CA CYS A 99 -1.92 10.78 -12.52
C CYS A 99 -2.76 9.77 -11.72
N GLU A 100 -3.55 8.95 -12.40
CA GLU A 100 -4.39 7.92 -11.79
C GLU A 100 -3.55 6.85 -11.10
N ARG A 101 -2.40 6.48 -11.68
CA ARG A 101 -1.45 5.57 -11.04
C ARG A 101 -0.88 6.16 -9.75
N GLU A 102 -0.49 7.43 -9.76
CA GLU A 102 0.03 8.12 -8.58
C GLU A 102 -1.02 8.25 -7.47
N ASP A 103 -2.26 8.58 -7.84
CA ASP A 103 -3.36 8.65 -6.88
C ASP A 103 -3.69 7.28 -6.29
N LEU A 104 -3.71 6.22 -7.12
CA LEU A 104 -3.88 4.86 -6.63
C LEU A 104 -2.74 4.43 -5.71
N GLN A 105 -1.49 4.75 -6.08
CA GLN A 105 -0.31 4.45 -5.26
C GLN A 105 -0.37 5.18 -3.90
N ARG A 106 -0.82 6.44 -3.89
CA ARG A 106 -1.04 7.21 -2.66
C ARG A 106 -2.10 6.56 -1.77
N ALA A 107 -3.25 6.20 -2.34
CA ALA A 107 -4.34 5.55 -1.61
C ALA A 107 -3.91 4.19 -1.01
N ILE A 108 -3.07 3.42 -1.73
CA ILE A 108 -2.50 2.18 -1.20
C ILE A 108 -1.54 2.47 -0.04
N GLY A 109 -0.67 3.48 -0.18
CA GLY A 109 0.28 3.87 0.87
C GLY A 109 -0.40 4.37 2.14
N GLU A 110 -1.56 5.02 2.04
CA GLU A 110 -2.37 5.42 3.20
C GLU A 110 -2.82 4.21 4.05
N GLN A 111 -2.88 3.02 3.46
CA GLN A 111 -3.25 1.77 4.14
C GLN A 111 -2.06 1.01 4.76
N ASP A 112 -0.82 1.50 4.62
CA ASP A 112 0.36 0.91 5.25
C ASP A 112 0.22 0.63 6.76
N PRO A 113 -0.46 1.49 7.56
CA PRO A 113 -0.68 1.20 8.97
C PRO A 113 -1.42 -0.11 9.22
N ILE A 114 -2.32 -0.53 8.32
CA ILE A 114 -3.08 -1.79 8.45
C ILE A 114 -2.12 -2.98 8.44
N TRP A 115 -1.09 -2.95 7.60
CA TRP A 115 -0.07 -4.00 7.56
C TRP A 115 0.76 -4.04 8.84
N LYS A 116 1.14 -2.87 9.38
CA LYS A 116 1.85 -2.80 10.67
C LYS A 116 1.00 -3.33 11.81
N TYR A 117 -0.29 -2.97 11.84
CA TYR A 117 -1.27 -3.46 12.80
C TYR A 117 -1.43 -4.98 12.72
N LYS A 118 -1.58 -5.55 11.52
CA LYS A 118 -1.64 -7.00 11.32
C LYS A 118 -0.43 -7.70 11.93
N PHE A 119 0.79 -7.21 11.69
CA PHE A 119 1.99 -7.82 12.29
C PHE A 119 2.07 -7.62 13.80
N PHE A 120 1.62 -6.47 14.31
CA PHE A 120 1.50 -6.24 15.75
C PHE A 120 0.57 -7.27 16.40
N VAL A 121 -0.62 -7.49 15.84
CA VAL A 121 -1.58 -8.47 16.35
C VAL A 121 -0.98 -9.88 16.34
N GLN A 122 -0.40 -10.29 15.20
CA GLN A 122 0.19 -11.61 15.04
C GLN A 122 1.39 -11.88 15.96
N ARG A 123 2.23 -10.87 16.22
CA ARG A 123 3.51 -11.05 16.92
C ARG A 123 3.44 -10.70 18.40
N ARG A 124 2.57 -9.78 18.81
CA ARG A 124 2.48 -9.22 20.17
C ARG A 124 1.13 -9.49 20.81
N ALA A 125 0.03 -9.00 20.24
CA ALA A 125 -1.27 -9.03 20.91
C ALA A 125 -1.73 -10.47 21.23
N ILE A 126 -1.69 -11.38 20.23
CA ILE A 126 -2.11 -12.78 20.40
C ILE A 126 -1.23 -13.53 21.42
N LYS A 127 0.04 -13.13 21.58
CA LYS A 127 0.93 -13.75 22.57
C LYS A 127 0.67 -13.26 24.00
N ARG A 128 0.24 -12.01 24.15
CA ARG A 128 0.02 -11.39 25.46
C ARG A 128 -1.39 -11.60 26.00
N PHE A 129 -2.39 -11.62 25.12
CA PHE A 129 -3.79 -11.81 25.51
C PHE A 129 -4.27 -13.18 25.04
N THR A 130 -4.30 -14.14 25.99
CA THR A 130 -4.82 -15.48 25.76
C THR A 130 -6.35 -15.49 25.85
N ALA A 131 -6.98 -16.58 25.39
CA ALA A 131 -8.43 -16.74 25.48
C ALA A 131 -8.96 -16.64 26.93
N GLU A 132 -8.15 -17.00 27.91
CA GLU A 132 -8.48 -16.89 29.35
C GLU A 132 -8.54 -15.43 29.81
N ASN A 133 -7.61 -14.59 29.34
CA ASN A 133 -7.59 -13.15 29.65
C ASN A 133 -8.80 -12.43 29.07
N LEU A 134 -9.25 -12.84 27.88
CA LEU A 134 -10.37 -12.21 27.17
C LEU A 134 -11.72 -12.39 27.88
N VAL A 135 -11.88 -13.40 28.74
CA VAL A 135 -13.14 -13.62 29.48
C VAL A 135 -13.44 -12.47 30.43
N ASN A 136 -12.40 -11.80 30.94
CA ASN A 136 -12.54 -10.69 31.88
C ASN A 136 -12.62 -9.33 31.17
N PHE A 137 -12.54 -9.30 29.83
CA PHE A 137 -12.55 -8.04 29.10
C PHE A 137 -13.98 -7.50 28.99
N ASN A 138 -14.16 -6.26 29.43
CA ASN A 138 -15.40 -5.53 29.22
C ASN A 138 -15.31 -4.73 27.91
N GLU A 139 -15.89 -5.28 26.83
CA GLU A 139 -15.88 -4.67 25.51
C GLU A 139 -16.39 -3.22 25.53
N ALA A 140 -17.50 -2.95 26.23
CA ALA A 140 -18.08 -1.60 26.27
C ALA A 140 -17.15 -0.59 26.96
N GLU A 141 -16.46 -1.01 28.02
CA GLU A 141 -15.51 -0.16 28.73
C GLU A 141 -14.25 0.10 27.89
N LEU A 142 -13.75 -0.92 27.21
CA LEU A 142 -12.61 -0.81 26.30
C LEU A 142 -12.91 0.10 25.11
N THR A 143 -14.09 -0.05 24.48
CA THR A 143 -14.53 0.81 23.38
C THR A 143 -14.64 2.27 23.84
N LEU A 144 -15.24 2.52 25.00
CA LEU A 144 -15.35 3.88 25.54
C LEU A 144 -13.97 4.48 25.86
N ALA A 145 -13.08 3.71 26.49
CA ALA A 145 -11.71 4.15 26.76
C ALA A 145 -10.95 4.47 25.47
N LEU A 146 -11.13 3.65 24.42
CA LEU A 146 -10.52 3.87 23.12
C LEU A 146 -11.08 5.12 22.44
N GLU A 147 -12.40 5.36 22.48
CA GLU A 147 -13.02 6.57 21.93
C GLU A 147 -12.55 7.84 22.65
N GLU A 148 -12.47 7.82 23.98
CA GLU A 148 -11.93 8.93 24.77
C GLU A 148 -10.49 9.23 24.36
N PHE A 149 -9.66 8.19 24.26
CA PHE A 149 -8.26 8.31 23.87
C PHE A 149 -8.10 8.82 22.43
N LYS A 150 -8.89 8.29 21.49
CA LYS A 150 -8.95 8.73 20.09
C LYS A 150 -9.25 10.22 20.02
N CYS A 151 -10.29 10.69 20.71
CA CYS A 151 -10.68 12.10 20.68
C CYS A 151 -9.62 13.03 21.30
N ALA A 152 -8.90 12.58 22.34
CA ALA A 152 -7.95 13.43 23.06
C ALA A 152 -6.55 13.47 22.43
N ALA A 153 -6.05 12.35 21.88
CA ALA A 153 -4.68 12.25 21.37
C ALA A 153 -4.59 12.14 19.84
N PHE A 154 -5.66 11.71 19.16
CA PHE A 154 -5.66 11.35 17.75
C PHE A 154 -6.94 11.79 17.04
N ASP A 155 -7.40 13.01 17.30
CA ASP A 155 -8.59 13.62 16.69
C ASP A 155 -8.60 13.58 15.16
N GLN A 156 -7.43 13.68 14.53
CA GLN A 156 -7.23 13.48 13.09
C GLN A 156 -7.72 12.12 12.55
N THR A 157 -7.89 11.10 13.40
CA THR A 157 -8.38 9.77 13.00
C THR A 157 -9.91 9.68 12.98
N LEU A 158 -10.62 10.73 13.40
CA LEU A 158 -12.09 10.74 13.41
C LEU A 158 -12.72 10.69 12.02
N ILE A 159 -11.97 11.06 10.98
CA ILE A 159 -12.40 10.96 9.58
C ILE A 159 -12.14 9.56 8.98
N TYR A 160 -11.41 8.70 9.68
CA TYR A 160 -11.09 7.35 9.21
C TYR A 160 -12.18 6.35 9.62
N ASP A 161 -12.26 5.24 8.89
CA ASP A 161 -12.96 4.06 9.39
C ASP A 161 -12.27 3.50 10.64
N GLU A 162 -12.98 2.65 11.39
CA GLU A 162 -12.48 2.13 12.66
C GLU A 162 -11.19 1.33 12.52
N GLU A 163 -11.07 0.50 11.47
CA GLU A 163 -9.89 -0.34 11.25
C GLU A 163 -8.67 0.53 10.96
N SER A 164 -8.81 1.50 10.06
CA SER A 164 -7.75 2.45 9.71
C SER A 164 -7.35 3.32 10.91
N ALA A 165 -8.32 3.79 11.70
CA ALA A 165 -8.04 4.58 12.90
C ALA A 165 -7.22 3.79 13.92
N ILE A 166 -7.63 2.57 14.24
CA ILE A 166 -6.94 1.69 15.20
C ILE A 166 -5.54 1.35 14.69
N ALA A 167 -5.42 1.03 13.41
CA ALA A 167 -4.15 0.68 12.80
C ALA A 167 -3.15 1.84 12.85
N PHE A 168 -3.61 3.06 12.52
CA PHE A 168 -2.81 4.28 12.59
C PHE A 168 -2.31 4.56 14.02
N ILE A 169 -3.21 4.50 15.00
CA ILE A 169 -2.87 4.73 16.41
C ILE A 169 -1.85 3.69 16.88
N THR A 170 -2.09 2.40 16.59
CA THR A 170 -1.18 1.32 16.95
C THR A 170 0.21 1.51 16.36
N GLN A 171 0.31 1.94 15.10
CA GLN A 171 1.58 2.26 14.46
C GLN A 171 2.30 3.39 15.20
N LYS A 172 1.63 4.50 15.49
CA LYS A 172 2.24 5.66 16.18
C LYS A 172 2.71 5.30 17.59
N LEU A 173 1.91 4.53 18.33
CA LEU A 173 2.28 4.03 19.66
C LEU A 173 3.49 3.08 19.59
N THR A 174 3.50 2.14 18.65
CA THR A 174 4.61 1.20 18.49
C THR A 174 5.91 1.92 18.10
N GLN A 175 5.84 2.90 17.21
CA GLN A 175 7.01 3.71 16.82
C GLN A 175 7.59 4.48 18.02
N ALA A 176 6.71 5.08 18.83
CA ALA A 176 7.12 5.80 20.04
C ALA A 176 7.74 4.85 21.09
N GLU A 177 7.12 3.69 21.33
CA GLU A 177 7.64 2.65 22.23
C GLU A 177 9.02 2.15 21.76
N GLU A 178 9.18 1.85 20.48
CA GLU A 178 10.46 1.38 19.93
C GLU A 178 11.57 2.43 20.05
N ALA A 179 11.24 3.71 19.80
CA ALA A 179 12.20 4.80 19.96
C ALA A 179 12.69 4.92 21.41
N LEU A 180 11.78 4.85 22.38
CA LEU A 180 12.10 4.91 23.81
C LEU A 180 12.87 3.66 24.27
N THR A 181 12.42 2.46 23.90
CA THR A 181 12.98 1.21 24.41
C THR A 181 14.34 0.89 23.79
N LYS A 182 14.53 1.21 22.50
CA LYS A 182 15.77 0.93 21.77
C LYS A 182 16.73 2.13 21.73
N ASN A 183 16.42 3.21 22.46
CA ASN A 183 17.19 4.47 22.45
C ASN A 183 17.49 4.98 21.02
N LEU A 184 16.49 4.91 20.14
CA LEU A 184 16.62 5.45 18.78
C LEU A 184 16.43 6.96 18.78
N GLU A 185 16.81 7.60 17.68
CA GLU A 185 16.58 9.03 17.49
C GLU A 185 15.08 9.34 17.56
N ILE A 186 14.72 10.25 18.46
CA ILE A 186 13.35 10.74 18.60
C ILE A 186 13.14 11.82 17.55
N THR A 187 12.46 11.47 16.47
CA THR A 187 12.09 12.43 15.43
C THR A 187 11.03 13.42 15.96
N PRO A 188 10.87 14.59 15.32
CA PRO A 188 9.84 15.57 15.71
C PRO A 188 8.43 14.98 15.76
N GLU A 189 8.10 14.08 14.84
CA GLU A 189 6.81 13.38 14.78
C GLU A 189 6.58 12.46 15.99
N ILE A 190 7.63 11.74 16.42
CA ILE A 190 7.56 10.88 17.61
C ILE A 190 7.41 11.75 18.86
N GLN A 191 8.16 12.86 18.94
CA GLN A 191 8.05 13.78 20.07
C GLN A 191 6.65 14.41 20.16
N GLU A 192 6.06 14.79 19.04
CA GLU A 192 4.68 15.29 19.00
C GLU A 192 3.68 14.22 19.49
N THR A 193 3.86 12.98 19.04
CA THR A 193 3.03 11.84 19.47
C THR A 193 3.13 11.65 20.99
N LEU A 194 4.35 11.67 21.55
CA LEU A 194 4.57 11.55 23.00
C LEU A 194 3.90 12.69 23.78
N ASN A 195 3.98 13.92 23.26
CA ASN A 195 3.35 15.08 23.88
C ASN A 195 1.81 14.95 23.89
N LYS A 196 1.22 14.50 22.76
CA LYS A 196 -0.22 14.25 22.63
C LYS A 196 -0.69 13.16 23.61
N ILE A 197 0.05 12.06 23.73
CA ILE A 197 -0.26 10.99 24.68
C ILE A 197 -0.22 11.50 26.13
N LYS A 198 0.83 12.25 26.48
CA LYS A 198 0.95 12.82 27.83
C LYS A 198 -0.20 13.75 28.18
N ALA A 199 -0.54 14.67 27.26
CA ALA A 199 -1.66 15.58 27.44
C ALA A 199 -3.00 14.84 27.56
N ALA A 200 -3.22 13.81 26.73
CA ALA A 200 -4.42 12.99 26.80
C ALA A 200 -4.52 12.22 28.13
N TYR A 201 -3.42 11.65 28.61
CA TYR A 201 -3.40 11.00 29.92
C TYR A 201 -3.75 11.98 31.05
N ASP A 202 -3.11 13.16 31.08
CA ASP A 202 -3.36 14.17 32.11
C ASP A 202 -4.84 14.63 32.13
N GLN A 203 -5.48 14.69 30.95
CA GLN A 203 -6.90 15.03 30.80
C GLN A 203 -7.86 13.89 31.16
N LEU A 204 -7.49 12.64 30.87
CA LEU A 204 -8.38 11.48 30.92
C LEU A 204 -8.12 10.55 32.12
N LYS A 205 -7.12 10.82 32.96
CA LYS A 205 -6.74 9.99 34.11
C LYS A 205 -7.90 9.64 35.06
N ASP A 206 -8.87 10.54 35.20
CA ASP A 206 -10.03 10.37 36.09
C ASP A 206 -11.25 9.74 35.39
N LYS A 207 -11.17 9.51 34.08
CA LYS A 207 -12.22 8.93 33.25
C LYS A 207 -12.04 7.42 33.06
N THR A 208 -12.86 6.83 32.18
CA THR A 208 -12.82 5.40 31.84
C THR A 208 -11.46 5.03 31.27
N PHE A 209 -10.91 5.84 30.35
CA PHE A 209 -9.56 5.61 29.84
C PHE A 209 -8.50 5.51 30.94
N GLY A 210 -8.47 6.46 31.87
CA GLY A 210 -7.46 6.45 32.95
C GLY A 210 -7.55 5.23 33.86
N LYS A 211 -8.76 4.76 34.16
CA LYS A 211 -9.00 3.54 34.95
C LYS A 211 -8.51 2.30 34.22
N VAL A 212 -8.93 2.13 32.97
CA VAL A 212 -8.54 1.00 32.11
C VAL A 212 -7.03 0.99 31.90
N PHE A 213 -6.45 2.14 31.54
CA PHE A 213 -5.01 2.28 31.33
C PHE A 213 -4.21 1.91 32.58
N SER A 214 -4.61 2.42 33.75
CA SER A 214 -3.91 2.11 35.00
C SER A 214 -4.00 0.62 35.36
N HIS A 215 -5.15 -0.02 35.14
CA HIS A 215 -5.32 -1.45 35.35
C HIS A 215 -4.35 -2.28 34.48
N PHE A 216 -4.30 -2.00 33.17
CA PHE A 216 -3.41 -2.74 32.26
C PHE A 216 -1.92 -2.41 32.44
N VAL A 217 -1.57 -1.18 32.85
CA VAL A 217 -0.18 -0.83 33.15
C VAL A 217 0.31 -1.59 34.38
N LEU A 218 -0.48 -1.62 35.46
CA LEU A 218 -0.12 -2.33 36.68
C LEU A 218 0.01 -3.85 36.45
N GLU A 219 -0.88 -4.45 35.66
CA GLU A 219 -0.77 -5.86 35.26
C GLU A 219 0.40 -6.12 34.30
N SER A 220 0.92 -5.09 33.61
CA SER A 220 2.06 -5.23 32.72
C SER A 220 3.43 -5.17 33.39
N GLU A 221 3.54 -4.57 34.57
CA GLU A 221 4.78 -4.57 35.36
C GLU A 221 5.03 -5.90 36.10
N GLU A 222 4.00 -6.76 36.24
CA GLU A 222 4.08 -8.05 36.93
C GLU A 222 4.48 -9.25 36.03
N THR A 223 4.77 -9.02 34.74
CA THR A 223 5.15 -10.07 33.75
C THR A 223 6.40 -9.73 32.97
#